data_AF-A0A1Q8E9D4-F1
#
_entry.id   AF-A0A1Q8E9D4-F1
#
_cell.length_a   1.000
_cell.length_b   1.000
_cell.length_c   1.000
_cell.angle_alpha   90.00
_cell.angle_beta   90.00
_cell.angle_gamma   90.00
#
_symmetry.space_group_name_H-M   'P 1'
#
loop_
_entity.id
_entity.type
_entity.pdbx_description
1 polymer ?
#
loop_
_entity_poly.entity_id
_entity_poly.type
_entity_poly.pdbx_seq_one_letter_code
_entity_poly.pdbx_strand_id
1 'polypeptide(L)'
;MKRWQKWVLGIVTSLAVILGIILLEQGYQQAQRKQEMIQVVESEEVKEVIEEGLKNLDSKALTKEGMIQSYRVDSKSIKQNPMGGIMFTVYVNHSSELYVYYNIEKNVNTGEYSSSGGGYSSTLDVLLKEQ
;
A
#
# COMPACT_ATOMS: atom_id res chain seq x y z
N MET A 1 20.17 -48.70 -11.37
CA MET A 1 19.57 -48.24 -10.09
C MET A 1 18.85 -49.40 -9.40
N LYS A 2 19.10 -49.60 -8.10
CA LYS A 2 18.39 -50.59 -7.28
C LYS A 2 16.91 -50.21 -7.16
N ARG A 3 16.02 -51.20 -7.01
CA ARG A 3 14.55 -50.98 -6.97
C ARG A 3 14.14 -49.95 -5.91
N TRP A 4 14.74 -49.99 -4.72
CA TRP A 4 14.45 -49.03 -3.64
C TRP A 4 14.83 -47.58 -3.99
N GLN A 5 15.87 -47.36 -4.79
CA GLN A 5 16.27 -46.02 -5.22
C GLN A 5 15.23 -45.38 -6.16
N LYS A 6 14.58 -46.19 -7.00
CA LYS A 6 13.48 -45.71 -7.87
C LYS A 6 12.26 -45.29 -7.05
N TRP A 7 11.94 -46.00 -5.97
CA TRP A 7 10.88 -45.62 -5.03
C TRP A 7 11.19 -44.33 -4.28
N VAL A 8 12.40 -44.20 -3.74
CA VAL A 8 12.85 -42.96 -3.08
C VAL A 8 12.80 -41.77 -4.02
N LEU A 9 13.30 -41.94 -5.26
CA LEU A 9 13.24 -40.89 -6.27
C LEU A 9 11.80 -40.47 -6.59
N GLY A 10 10.88 -41.43 -6.73
CA GLY A 10 9.46 -41.14 -6.94
C GLY A 10 8.83 -40.32 -5.82
N ILE A 11 9.15 -40.64 -4.56
CA ILE A 11 8.66 -39.91 -3.38
C ILE A 11 9.22 -38.49 -3.37
N VAL A 12 10.54 -38.32 -3.57
CA VAL A 12 11.19 -37.00 -3.57
C VAL A 12 10.62 -36.11 -4.68
N THR A 13 10.46 -36.64 -5.89
CA THR A 13 9.88 -35.90 -7.01
C THR A 13 8.42 -35.51 -6.72
N SER A 14 7.64 -36.42 -6.13
CA SER A 14 6.25 -36.11 -5.76
C SER A 14 6.16 -35.00 -4.72
N LEU A 15 7.01 -35.01 -3.69
CA LEU A 15 7.07 -33.94 -2.68
C LEU A 15 7.49 -32.60 -3.30
N ALA A 16 8.46 -32.60 -4.22
CA ALA A 16 8.89 -31.39 -4.91
C ALA A 16 7.77 -30.77 -5.74
N VAL A 17 6.95 -31.58 -6.43
CA VAL A 17 5.79 -31.10 -7.20
C VAL A 17 4.75 -30.47 -6.28
N ILE A 18 4.43 -31.12 -5.15
CA ILE A 18 3.47 -30.58 -4.17
C ILE A 18 3.95 -29.23 -3.63
N LEU A 19 5.21 -29.13 -3.24
CA LEU A 19 5.80 -27.86 -2.77
C LEU A 19 5.75 -26.78 -3.87
N GLY A 20 6.01 -27.14 -5.12
CA GLY A 20 5.88 -26.24 -6.26
C GLY A 20 4.48 -25.66 -6.42
N ILE A 21 3.44 -26.50 -6.30
CA ILE A 21 2.04 -26.08 -6.40
C ILE A 21 1.68 -25.11 -5.27
N ILE A 22 2.07 -25.42 -4.03
CA ILE A 22 1.79 -24.57 -2.86
C ILE A 22 2.42 -23.18 -3.02
N LEU A 23 3.69 -23.11 -3.46
CA LEU A 23 4.38 -21.84 -3.66
C LEU A 23 3.74 -21.00 -4.78
N LEU A 24 3.30 -21.63 -5.86
CA LEU A 24 2.60 -20.96 -6.95
C LEU A 24 1.26 -20.36 -6.48
N GLU A 25 0.48 -21.13 -5.71
CA GLU A 25 -0.80 -20.66 -5.17
C GLU A 25 -0.60 -19.47 -4.22
N GLN A 26 0.38 -19.54 -3.32
CA GLN A 26 0.71 -18.43 -2.41
C GLN A 26 1.12 -17.17 -3.17
N GLY A 27 1.96 -17.31 -4.20
CA GLY A 27 2.39 -16.19 -5.05
C GLY A 27 1.21 -15.55 -5.77
N TYR A 28 0.30 -16.36 -6.32
CA TYR A 28 -0.91 -15.87 -6.99
C TYR A 28 -1.82 -15.09 -6.03
N GLN A 29 -2.11 -15.66 -4.86
CA GLN A 29 -2.94 -14.98 -3.86
C GLN A 29 -2.32 -13.67 -3.37
N GLN A 30 -1.00 -13.61 -3.22
CA GLN A 30 -0.30 -12.39 -2.81
C GLN A 30 -0.39 -11.30 -3.90
N ALA A 31 -0.25 -11.69 -5.18
CA ALA A 31 -0.40 -10.78 -6.31
C ALA A 31 -1.83 -10.23 -6.41
N GLN A 32 -2.85 -11.09 -6.24
CA GLN A 32 -4.25 -10.68 -6.21
C GLN A 32 -4.53 -9.68 -5.09
N ARG A 33 -4.16 -10.00 -3.84
CA ARG A 33 -4.33 -9.08 -2.71
C ARG A 33 -3.66 -7.74 -2.95
N LYS A 34 -2.46 -7.74 -3.56
CA LYS A 34 -1.77 -6.49 -3.91
C LYS A 34 -2.56 -5.68 -4.94
N GLN A 35 -3.10 -6.33 -5.96
CA GLN A 35 -3.92 -5.67 -6.97
C GLN A 35 -5.21 -5.09 -6.41
N GLU A 36 -5.88 -5.81 -5.51
CA GLU A 36 -7.08 -5.32 -4.79
C GLU A 36 -6.75 -4.06 -3.97
N MET A 37 -5.64 -4.05 -3.22
CA MET A 37 -5.23 -2.87 -2.47
C MET A 37 -4.92 -1.68 -3.38
N ILE A 38 -4.29 -1.91 -4.55
CA ILE A 38 -4.04 -0.85 -5.52
C ILE A 38 -5.36 -0.26 -6.03
N GLN A 39 -6.33 -1.10 -6.39
CA GLN A 39 -7.65 -0.65 -6.85
C GLN A 39 -8.38 0.17 -5.78
N VAL A 40 -8.28 -0.23 -4.50
CA VAL A 40 -8.84 0.54 -3.38
C VAL A 40 -8.17 1.90 -3.26
N VAL A 41 -6.83 1.95 -3.25
CA VAL A 41 -6.10 3.22 -3.08
C VAL A 41 -6.30 4.18 -4.25
N GLU A 42 -6.53 3.65 -5.46
CA GLU A 42 -6.84 4.42 -6.66
C GLU A 42 -8.33 4.77 -6.82
N SER A 43 -9.19 4.31 -5.89
CA SER A 43 -10.62 4.66 -5.92
C SER A 43 -10.87 6.14 -5.62
N GLU A 44 -11.96 6.69 -6.16
CA GLU A 44 -12.36 8.09 -5.87
C GLU A 44 -12.64 8.31 -4.38
N GLU A 45 -13.14 7.30 -3.67
CA GLU A 45 -13.36 7.37 -2.22
C GLU A 45 -12.05 7.60 -1.45
N VAL A 46 -11.01 6.78 -1.71
CA VAL A 46 -9.71 6.96 -1.03
C VAL A 46 -9.01 8.23 -1.48
N LYS A 47 -9.21 8.64 -2.73
CA LYS A 47 -8.74 9.92 -3.24
C LYS A 47 -9.31 11.08 -2.43
N GLU A 48 -10.62 11.08 -2.13
CA GLU A 48 -11.24 12.08 -1.25
C GLU A 48 -10.59 12.08 0.15
N VAL A 49 -10.35 10.89 0.73
CA VAL A 49 -9.65 10.75 2.02
C VAL A 49 -8.24 11.34 1.98
N ILE A 50 -7.49 11.11 0.89
CA ILE A 50 -6.15 11.69 0.70
C ILE A 50 -6.26 13.21 0.66
N GLU A 51 -7.13 13.76 -0.20
CA GLU A 51 -7.25 15.20 -0.42
C GLU A 51 -7.76 15.94 0.83
N GLU A 52 -8.68 15.36 1.59
CA GLU A 52 -9.09 15.88 2.89
C GLU A 52 -7.92 15.89 3.88
N GLY A 53 -7.15 14.80 3.94
CA GLY A 53 -5.94 14.73 4.76
C GLY A 53 -4.91 15.80 4.39
N LEU A 54 -4.68 16.04 3.11
CA LEU A 54 -3.76 17.10 2.64
C LEU A 54 -4.29 18.49 2.99
N LYS A 55 -5.59 18.74 2.86
CA LYS A 55 -6.24 20.00 3.24
C LYS A 55 -6.19 20.27 4.75
N ASN A 56 -6.19 19.21 5.56
CA ASN A 56 -6.00 19.32 7.00
C ASN A 56 -4.57 19.70 7.38
N LEU A 57 -3.57 19.36 6.55
CA LEU A 57 -2.17 19.78 6.74
C LEU A 57 -1.92 21.20 6.22
N ASP A 58 -2.56 21.57 5.12
CA ASP A 58 -2.50 22.88 4.49
C ASP A 58 -3.88 23.25 3.98
N SER A 59 -4.53 24.24 4.61
CA SER A 59 -5.90 24.66 4.26
C SER A 59 -6.09 25.08 2.79
N LYS A 60 -5.00 25.44 2.09
CA LYS A 60 -4.98 25.80 0.67
C LYS A 60 -4.34 24.69 -0.20
N ALA A 61 -4.24 23.47 0.31
CA ALA A 61 -3.69 22.36 -0.45
C ALA A 61 -4.41 22.18 -1.78
N LEU A 62 -3.66 21.76 -2.79
CA LEU A 62 -4.09 21.50 -4.17
C LEU A 62 -4.50 22.77 -4.93
N THR A 63 -4.04 23.94 -4.46
CA THR A 63 -4.14 25.21 -5.18
C THR A 63 -2.76 25.82 -5.41
N LYS A 64 -2.68 26.92 -6.17
CA LYS A 64 -1.41 27.62 -6.41
C LYS A 64 -0.90 28.38 -5.18
N GLU A 65 -1.81 28.69 -4.26
CA GLU A 65 -1.56 29.46 -3.04
C GLU A 65 -1.16 28.57 -1.85
N GLY A 66 -1.37 27.25 -1.96
CA GLY A 66 -0.95 26.28 -0.96
C GLY A 66 0.53 25.95 -1.02
N MET A 67 1.07 25.50 0.12
CA MET A 67 2.37 24.86 0.21
C MET A 67 2.33 23.47 -0.44
N ILE A 68 1.23 22.74 -0.30
CA ILE A 68 0.99 21.46 -0.98
C ILE A 68 0.18 21.74 -2.25
N GLN A 69 0.81 21.74 -3.42
CA GLN A 69 0.15 22.16 -4.68
C GLN A 69 -0.31 20.98 -5.54
N SER A 70 0.32 19.82 -5.37
CA SER A 70 0.05 18.61 -6.14
C SER A 70 0.46 17.38 -5.35
N TYR A 71 -0.10 16.23 -5.69
CA TYR A 71 0.28 14.96 -5.09
C TYR A 71 0.30 13.82 -6.10
N ARG A 72 1.03 12.76 -5.76
CA ARG A 72 0.92 11.46 -6.42
C ARG A 72 1.02 10.35 -5.38
N VAL A 73 0.21 9.31 -5.55
CA VAL A 73 0.36 8.07 -4.79
C VAL A 73 1.59 7.31 -5.29
N ASP A 74 2.42 6.81 -4.39
CA ASP A 74 3.44 5.83 -4.74
C ASP A 74 2.83 4.42 -4.72
N SER A 75 2.36 3.93 -5.88
CA SER A 75 1.73 2.61 -5.99
C SER A 75 2.65 1.46 -5.54
N LYS A 76 3.97 1.65 -5.53
CA LYS A 76 4.92 0.64 -5.05
C LYS A 76 4.93 0.53 -3.52
N SER A 77 4.57 1.61 -2.83
CA SER A 77 4.51 1.66 -1.37
C SER A 77 3.25 1.01 -0.79
N ILE A 78 2.22 0.77 -1.63
CA ILE A 78 0.93 0.19 -1.21
C ILE A 78 1.13 -1.22 -0.69
N LYS A 79 0.76 -1.43 0.57
CA LYS A 79 0.87 -2.72 1.26
C LYS A 79 -0.10 -2.80 2.42
N GLN A 80 -0.41 -4.03 2.83
CA GLN A 80 -1.18 -4.30 4.03
C GLN A 80 -0.42 -3.75 5.25
N ASN A 81 -1.10 -3.00 6.10
CA ASN A 81 -0.56 -2.64 7.40
C ASN A 81 -0.70 -3.85 8.36
N PRO A 82 0.38 -4.30 9.02
CA PRO A 82 0.33 -5.39 10.02
C PRO A 82 -0.69 -5.17 11.13
N MET A 83 -1.00 -3.91 11.47
CA MET A 83 -2.01 -3.55 12.48
C MET A 83 -3.44 -3.46 11.91
N GLY A 84 -3.62 -3.70 10.62
CA GLY A 84 -4.91 -3.59 9.92
C GLY A 84 -4.95 -2.42 8.94
N GLY A 85 -5.73 -2.58 7.87
CA GLY A 85 -5.85 -1.57 6.82
C GLY A 85 -4.74 -1.61 5.76
N ILE A 86 -4.69 -0.56 4.94
CA ILE A 86 -3.75 -0.39 3.84
C ILE A 86 -2.87 0.81 4.14
N MET A 87 -1.55 0.62 4.13
CA MET A 87 -0.60 1.72 4.24
C MET A 87 0.05 2.04 2.90
N PHE A 88 0.24 3.32 2.63
CA PHE A 88 0.88 3.82 1.42
C PHE A 88 1.46 5.23 1.63
N THR A 89 2.29 5.65 0.68
CA THR A 89 2.96 6.95 0.66
C THR A 89 2.39 7.81 -0.45
N VAL A 90 2.16 9.07 -0.13
CA VAL A 90 1.79 10.11 -1.08
C VAL A 90 2.94 11.11 -1.15
N TYR A 91 3.51 11.31 -2.34
CA TYR A 91 4.50 12.37 -2.58
C TYR A 91 3.80 13.65 -2.97
N VAL A 92 4.26 14.78 -2.45
CA VAL A 92 3.70 16.11 -2.79
C VAL A 92 4.71 16.93 -3.58
N ASN A 93 4.21 17.86 -4.39
CA ASN A 93 5.02 18.78 -5.19
C ASN A 93 6.10 18.12 -6.04
N HIS A 94 5.86 16.88 -6.49
CA HIS A 94 6.80 16.09 -7.29
C HIS A 94 8.16 15.82 -6.61
N SER A 95 8.27 15.96 -5.28
CA SER A 95 9.49 15.71 -4.53
C SER A 95 9.41 14.40 -3.75
N SER A 96 10.46 13.58 -3.80
CA SER A 96 10.56 12.38 -2.96
C SER A 96 10.88 12.69 -1.50
N GLU A 97 11.33 13.90 -1.20
CA GLU A 97 11.61 14.36 0.17
C GLU A 97 10.36 14.91 0.87
N LEU A 98 9.31 15.23 0.10
CA LEU A 98 8.06 15.75 0.60
C LEU A 98 7.00 14.66 0.47
N TYR A 99 6.69 14.00 1.58
CA TYR A 99 5.71 12.93 1.56
C TYR A 99 4.82 12.91 2.80
N VAL A 100 3.66 12.29 2.63
CA VAL A 100 2.72 11.94 3.69
C VAL A 100 2.50 10.42 3.65
N TYR A 101 2.66 9.78 4.80
CA TYR A 101 2.27 8.39 5.01
C TYR A 101 0.80 8.34 5.43
N TYR A 102 0.04 7.50 4.75
CA TYR A 102 -1.34 7.21 5.09
C TYR A 102 -1.46 5.76 5.57
N ASN A 103 -2.32 5.56 6.57
CA ASN A 103 -2.96 4.29 6.84
C ASN A 103 -4.47 4.48 6.69
N ILE A 104 -5.11 3.67 5.85
CA ILE A 104 -6.56 3.69 5.69
C ILE A 104 -7.17 2.38 6.17
N GLU A 105 -8.33 2.48 6.79
CA GLU A 105 -9.10 1.33 7.26
C GLU A 105 -10.53 1.39 6.73
N LYS A 106 -11.07 0.20 6.46
CA LYS A 106 -12.46 0.04 6.04
C LYS A 106 -13.34 -0.13 7.27
N ASN A 107 -14.33 0.75 7.42
CA ASN A 107 -15.35 0.59 8.43
C ASN A 107 -16.19 -0.66 8.14
N VAL A 108 -16.27 -1.59 9.10
CA VAL A 108 -16.99 -2.86 8.92
C VAL A 108 -18.51 -2.70 8.80
N ASN A 109 -19.06 -1.59 9.32
CA ASN A 109 -20.50 -1.34 9.33
C ASN A 109 -20.96 -0.56 8.10
N THR A 110 -20.21 0.48 7.70
CA THR A 110 -20.57 1.34 6.56
C THR A 110 -19.91 0.90 5.25
N GLY A 111 -18.79 0.18 5.35
CA GLY A 111 -17.98 -0.20 4.21
C GLY A 111 -17.06 0.91 3.70
N GLU A 112 -17.08 2.08 4.33
CA GLU A 112 -16.33 3.26 3.89
C GLU A 112 -14.88 3.24 4.39
N TYR A 113 -13.97 3.82 3.61
CA TYR A 113 -12.57 4.01 3.99
C TYR A 113 -12.37 5.33 4.72
N SER A 114 -11.54 5.31 5.76
CA SER A 114 -11.11 6.50 6.49
C SER A 114 -9.63 6.41 6.84
N SER A 115 -8.98 7.56 7.01
CA SER A 115 -7.61 7.62 7.51
C SER A 115 -7.57 7.26 8.99
N SER A 116 -6.84 6.20 9.36
CA SER A 116 -6.69 5.76 10.75
C SER A 116 -5.35 6.16 11.38
N GLY A 117 -4.48 6.82 10.61
CA GLY A 117 -3.20 7.30 11.08
C GLY A 117 -2.26 7.68 9.95
N GLY A 118 -1.12 8.27 10.32
CA GLY A 118 -0.15 8.72 9.35
C GLY A 118 0.92 9.59 9.95
N GLY A 119 1.68 10.23 9.07
CA GLY A 119 2.72 11.19 9.40
C GLY A 119 3.28 11.78 8.12
N TYR A 120 4.22 12.69 8.23
CA TYR A 120 4.84 13.29 7.06
C TYR A 120 6.34 13.48 7.27
N SER A 121 7.06 13.63 6.17
CA SER A 121 8.51 13.90 6.18
C SER A 121 8.84 15.13 7.03
N SER A 122 9.98 15.11 7.71
CA SER A 122 10.49 16.28 8.45
C SER A 122 10.68 17.50 7.56
N THR A 123 11.07 17.30 6.29
CA THR A 123 11.17 18.40 5.32
C THR A 123 9.80 19.05 5.07
N LEU A 124 8.73 18.26 4.94
CA LEU A 124 7.37 18.79 4.82
C LEU A 124 6.92 19.49 6.12
N ASP A 125 7.28 18.96 7.30
CA ASP A 125 7.00 19.62 8.59
C ASP A 125 7.61 21.02 8.68
N VAL A 126 8.87 21.17 8.25
CA VAL A 126 9.54 22.48 8.21
C VAL A 126 8.81 23.42 7.25
N LEU A 127 8.49 22.97 6.03
CA LEU A 127 7.77 23.79 5.05
C LEU A 127 6.39 24.24 5.53
N LEU A 128 5.65 23.36 6.22
CA LEU A 128 4.32 23.69 6.74
C LEU A 128 4.36 24.70 7.90
N LYS A 129 5.45 24.73 8.67
CA LYS A 129 5.65 25.69 9.79
C LYS A 129 6.10 27.07 9.35
N GLU A 130 6.53 27.23 8.09
CA GLU A 130 6.87 28.53 7.50
C GLU A 130 5.63 29.31 7.01
N GLN A 131 4.42 28.77 7.21
CA GLN A 131 3.14 29.42 6.89
C GLN A 131 2.76 30.56 7.85
#